data_AF-A0A2H6NJL1-F1
#
_entry.id   AF-A0A2H6NJL1-F1
#
_cell.length_a   1.000
_cell.length_b   1.000
_cell.length_c   1.000
_cell.angle_alpha   90.00
_cell.angle_beta   90.00
_cell.angle_gamma   90.00
#
_symmetry.space_group_name_H-M   'P 1'
#
loop_
_entity.id
_entity.type
_entity.pdbx_description
1 polymer ?
#
loop_
_entity_poly.entity_id
_entity_poly.type
_entity_poly.pdbx_seq_one_letter_code
_entity_poly.pdbx_strand_id
1 'polypeptide(L)'
;VMLAGGFFASAGMIIASFSTNIIQIYFSAGVITGLGLALNFQPSLIMLNRYFSTRRPLANGLAAAGSPVFLCALSPLGQVLQHEYGWRGGFLILGGLLLNCCVCGALMRPLEGPKTQEALKPTETRKKKLLDFTVFKDTGFVIYTVAASIMVLGLFVPPVFVVSYAKDLKYEDTKSAFLLTILGCVDIFARPLCGILAGLKWVRPRCVYFFSFA
;
A
#
# COMPACT_ATOMS: atom_id res chain seq x y z
N VAL A 1 -11.46 -10.60 -5.52
CA VAL A 1 -11.32 -9.20 -4.99
C VAL A 1 -10.17 -8.48 -5.64
N MET A 2 -8.94 -9.02 -5.62
CA MET A 2 -7.78 -8.36 -6.25
C MET A 2 -7.96 -8.08 -7.74
N LEU A 3 -8.48 -9.05 -8.52
CA LEU A 3 -8.80 -8.84 -9.95
C LEU A 3 -9.78 -7.68 -10.18
N ALA A 4 -10.86 -7.64 -9.39
CA ALA A 4 -11.82 -6.53 -9.46
C ALA A 4 -11.15 -5.21 -9.06
N GLY A 5 -10.34 -5.20 -8.00
CA GLY A 5 -9.59 -4.03 -7.56
C GLY A 5 -8.66 -3.49 -8.65
N GLY A 6 -7.92 -4.37 -9.34
CA GLY A 6 -7.01 -3.99 -10.42
C GLY A 6 -7.77 -3.42 -11.62
N PHE A 7 -8.91 -4.02 -11.95
CA PHE A 7 -9.81 -3.50 -12.98
C PHE A 7 -10.37 -2.11 -12.62
N PHE A 8 -10.85 -1.92 -11.39
CA PHE A 8 -11.33 -0.61 -10.91
C PHE A 8 -10.20 0.44 -10.92
N ALA A 9 -9.00 0.07 -10.48
CA ALA A 9 -7.85 0.98 -10.49
C ALA A 9 -7.44 1.39 -11.92
N SER A 10 -7.39 0.43 -12.84
CA SER A 10 -7.08 0.69 -14.25
C SER A 10 -8.18 1.53 -14.92
N ALA A 11 -9.44 1.18 -14.71
CA ALA A 11 -10.58 1.91 -15.27
C ALA A 11 -10.64 3.35 -14.75
N GLY A 12 -10.38 3.58 -13.45
CA GLY A 12 -10.33 4.92 -12.87
C GLY A 12 -9.30 5.83 -13.55
N MET A 13 -8.10 5.31 -13.83
CA MET A 13 -7.04 6.06 -14.52
C MET A 13 -7.35 6.27 -16.01
N ILE A 14 -7.91 5.27 -16.70
CA ILE A 14 -8.32 5.43 -18.10
C ILE A 14 -9.44 6.46 -18.24
N ILE A 15 -10.44 6.44 -17.34
CA ILE A 15 -11.52 7.45 -17.33
C ILE A 15 -10.96 8.84 -17.03
N ALA A 16 -9.95 8.96 -16.17
CA ALA A 16 -9.29 10.23 -15.90
C ALA A 16 -8.63 10.83 -17.15
N SER A 17 -8.08 10.00 -18.05
CA SER A 17 -7.49 10.44 -19.32
C SER A 17 -8.50 11.16 -20.24
N PHE A 18 -9.77 10.76 -20.22
CA PHE A 18 -10.83 11.35 -21.05
C PHE A 18 -11.62 12.45 -20.36
N SER A 19 -11.28 12.77 -19.10
CA SER A 19 -12.01 13.75 -18.32
C SER A 19 -11.81 15.17 -18.86
N THR A 20 -12.90 15.92 -18.97
CA THR A 20 -12.91 17.33 -19.41
C THR A 20 -13.07 18.29 -18.23
N ASN A 21 -13.49 17.78 -17.08
CA ASN A 21 -13.71 18.56 -15.86
C ASN A 21 -12.84 18.07 -14.70
N ILE A 22 -12.38 18.98 -13.85
CA ILE A 22 -11.55 18.63 -12.69
C ILE A 22 -12.28 17.73 -11.68
N ILE A 23 -13.59 17.92 -11.51
CA ILE A 23 -14.43 17.10 -10.64
C ILE A 23 -14.45 15.64 -11.11
N GLN A 24 -14.47 15.42 -12.43
CA GLN A 24 -14.40 14.07 -13.00
C GLN A 24 -13.06 13.40 -12.71
N ILE A 25 -11.96 14.16 -12.73
CA ILE A 25 -10.63 13.66 -12.36
C ILE A 25 -10.59 13.29 -10.87
N TYR A 26 -11.10 14.15 -9.99
CA TYR A 26 -11.18 13.83 -8.54
C TYR A 26 -12.00 12.56 -8.27
N PHE A 27 -13.11 12.39 -8.98
CA PHE A 27 -13.94 11.20 -8.82
C PHE A 27 -13.26 9.94 -9.38
N SER A 28 -12.67 10.01 -10.58
CA SER A 28 -12.08 8.85 -11.25
C SER A 28 -10.68 8.49 -10.72
N ALA A 29 -9.72 9.41 -10.81
CA ALA A 29 -8.36 9.21 -10.33
C ALA A 29 -8.29 9.16 -8.80
N GLY A 30 -9.19 9.84 -8.08
CA GLY A 30 -9.26 9.80 -6.62
C GLY A 30 -10.07 8.62 -6.11
N VAL A 31 -11.40 8.68 -6.26
CA VAL A 31 -12.31 7.71 -5.61
C VAL A 31 -12.22 6.33 -6.25
N ILE A 32 -12.42 6.23 -7.57
CA ILE A 32 -12.46 4.92 -8.25
C ILE A 32 -11.10 4.22 -8.16
N THR A 33 -10.02 4.95 -8.46
CA THR A 33 -8.67 4.39 -8.42
C THR A 33 -8.26 4.04 -6.98
N GLY A 34 -8.57 4.90 -6.01
CA GLY A 34 -8.30 4.66 -4.59
C GLY A 34 -9.02 3.42 -4.06
N LEU A 35 -10.31 3.24 -4.39
CA LEU A 35 -11.05 2.02 -4.06
C LEU A 35 -10.41 0.78 -4.69
N GLY A 36 -10.03 0.86 -5.96
CA GLY A 36 -9.34 -0.23 -6.66
C GLY A 36 -8.02 -0.64 -5.99
N LEU A 37 -7.21 0.35 -5.57
CA LEU A 37 -5.96 0.13 -4.85
C LEU A 37 -6.20 -0.46 -3.44
N ALA A 38 -7.21 0.01 -2.70
CA ALA A 38 -7.56 -0.54 -1.40
C ALA A 38 -7.97 -2.02 -1.48
N LEU A 39 -8.76 -2.37 -2.51
CA LEU A 39 -9.17 -3.74 -2.80
C LEU A 39 -8.01 -4.66 -3.24
N ASN A 40 -6.89 -4.09 -3.71
CA ASN A 40 -5.66 -4.84 -3.97
C ASN A 40 -4.78 -4.98 -2.72
N PHE A 41 -4.63 -3.90 -1.95
CA PHE A 41 -3.68 -3.83 -0.84
C PHE A 41 -4.03 -4.83 0.27
N GLN A 42 -5.28 -4.83 0.74
CA GLN A 42 -5.67 -5.64 1.89
C GLN A 42 -5.54 -7.17 1.62
N PRO A 43 -6.06 -7.72 0.51
CA PRO A 43 -5.94 -9.15 0.24
C PRO A 43 -4.49 -9.58 -0.02
N SER A 44 -3.66 -8.71 -0.62
CA SER A 44 -2.23 -8.98 -0.85
C SER A 44 -1.49 -9.21 0.47
N LEU A 45 -1.72 -8.34 1.47
CA LEU A 45 -1.13 -8.49 2.79
C LEU A 45 -1.62 -9.75 3.51
N ILE A 46 -2.91 -10.07 3.41
CA ILE A 46 -3.46 -11.30 4.01
C ILE A 46 -2.80 -12.53 3.37
N MET A 47 -2.71 -12.57 2.04
CA MET A 47 -2.12 -13.69 1.32
C MET A 47 -0.65 -13.88 1.70
N LEU A 48 0.13 -12.80 1.73
CA LEU A 48 1.54 -12.82 2.14
C LEU A 48 1.73 -13.42 3.54
N ASN A 49 0.91 -13.00 4.50
CA ASN A 49 0.98 -13.51 5.88
C ASN A 49 0.51 -14.97 6.01
N ARG A 50 -0.29 -15.49 5.05
CA ARG A 50 -0.66 -16.91 4.98
C ARG A 50 0.43 -17.76 4.34
N TYR A 51 1.10 -17.27 3.29
CA TYR A 51 2.20 -17.97 2.63
C TYR A 51 3.45 -18.10 3.50
N PHE A 52 3.80 -17.04 4.24
CA PHE A 52 5.00 -17.03 5.08
C PHE A 52 4.59 -17.04 6.56
N SER A 53 4.69 -18.20 7.23
CA SER A 53 4.40 -18.32 8.66
C SER A 53 5.64 -18.07 9.54
N THR A 54 6.80 -18.58 9.12
CA THR A 54 8.04 -18.53 9.92
C THR A 54 8.76 -17.19 9.84
N ARG A 55 8.76 -16.54 8.65
CA ARG A 55 9.48 -15.28 8.36
C ARG A 55 8.54 -14.13 7.95
N ARG A 56 7.41 -13.96 8.65
CA ARG A 56 6.42 -12.88 8.40
C ARG A 56 7.04 -11.47 8.33
N PRO A 57 7.89 -11.05 9.29
CA PRO A 57 8.40 -9.67 9.28
C PRO A 57 9.29 -9.38 8.07
N LEU A 58 10.09 -10.36 7.64
CA LEU A 58 10.91 -10.24 6.43
C LEU A 58 10.05 -10.16 5.16
N ALA A 59 9.04 -11.01 5.04
CA ALA A 59 8.13 -11.00 3.91
C ALA A 59 7.38 -9.66 3.80
N ASN A 60 6.85 -9.16 4.93
CA ASN A 60 6.18 -7.85 4.98
C ASN A 60 7.17 -6.71 4.68
N GLY A 61 8.40 -6.76 5.20
CA GLY A 61 9.44 -5.77 4.92
C GLY A 61 9.83 -5.72 3.43
N LEU A 62 9.97 -6.89 2.79
CA LEU A 62 10.28 -6.98 1.36
C LEU A 62 9.12 -6.48 0.49
N ALA A 63 7.88 -6.88 0.81
CA ALA A 63 6.70 -6.40 0.11
C ALA A 63 6.54 -4.87 0.26
N ALA A 64 6.82 -4.33 1.45
CA ALA A 64 6.75 -2.91 1.74
C ALA A 64 7.87 -2.10 1.07
N ALA A 65 9.03 -2.72 0.78
CA ALA A 65 10.14 -2.09 0.06
C ALA A 65 9.84 -1.83 -1.43
N GLY A 66 8.86 -2.54 -2.00
CA GLY A 66 8.42 -2.28 -3.38
C GLY A 66 7.83 -0.88 -3.58
N SER A 67 7.23 -0.28 -2.54
CA SER A 67 6.63 1.07 -2.61
C SER A 67 7.64 2.17 -2.95
N PRO A 68 8.76 2.35 -2.21
CA PRO A 68 9.75 3.37 -2.56
C PRO A 68 10.47 3.06 -3.89
N VAL A 69 10.71 1.78 -4.23
CA VAL A 69 11.24 1.42 -5.57
C VAL A 69 10.31 1.92 -6.67
N PHE A 70 9.00 1.66 -6.52
CA PHE A 70 8.00 2.11 -7.49
C PHE A 70 7.97 3.64 -7.58
N LEU A 71 7.99 4.37 -6.47
CA LEU A 71 8.03 5.84 -6.46
C LEU A 71 9.28 6.40 -7.16
N CYS A 72 10.46 5.84 -6.89
CA CYS A 72 11.71 6.25 -7.52
C CYS A 72 11.72 5.98 -9.03
N ALA A 73 11.11 4.88 -9.49
CA ALA A 73 10.99 4.58 -10.92
C ALA A 73 9.88 5.39 -11.60
N LEU A 74 8.76 5.62 -10.92
CA LEU A 74 7.60 6.33 -11.46
C LEU A 74 7.87 7.83 -11.61
N SER A 75 8.75 8.41 -10.79
CA SER A 75 9.07 9.84 -10.87
C SER A 75 9.71 10.26 -12.21
N PRO A 76 10.84 9.67 -12.67
CA PRO A 76 11.39 9.98 -13.99
C PRO A 76 10.48 9.50 -15.13
N LEU A 77 9.84 8.34 -14.95
CA LEU A 77 8.86 7.83 -15.93
C LEU A 77 7.72 8.84 -16.11
N GLY A 78 7.18 9.40 -15.04
CA GLY A 78 6.11 10.39 -15.06
C GLY A 78 6.52 11.68 -15.78
N GLN A 79 7.77 12.14 -15.60
CA GLN A 79 8.28 13.29 -16.34
C GLN A 79 8.34 13.03 -17.85
N VAL A 80 8.84 11.87 -18.26
CA VAL A 80 8.90 11.46 -19.68
C VAL A 80 7.50 11.31 -20.26
N LEU A 81 6.58 10.66 -19.54
CA LEU A 81 5.19 10.51 -19.99
C LEU A 81 4.51 11.87 -20.15
N GLN A 82 4.76 12.80 -19.23
CA GLN A 82 4.21 14.15 -19.31
C GLN A 82 4.78 14.95 -20.49
N HIS A 83 6.08 14.81 -20.79
CA HIS A 83 6.74 15.51 -21.89
C HIS A 83 6.29 15.02 -23.27
N GLU A 84 6.26 13.70 -23.47
CA GLU A 84 5.96 13.08 -24.77
C GLU A 84 4.46 12.91 -25.04
N TYR A 85 3.69 12.53 -24.01
CA TYR A 85 2.27 12.12 -24.14
C TYR A 85 1.29 13.04 -23.40
N GLY A 86 1.80 14.02 -22.65
CA GLY A 86 0.99 14.87 -21.78
C GLY A 86 0.32 14.11 -20.64
N TRP A 87 -0.50 14.83 -19.87
CA TRP A 87 -1.16 14.26 -18.68
C TRP A 87 -2.22 13.21 -19.04
N ARG A 88 -2.90 13.36 -20.18
CA ARG A 88 -3.92 12.42 -20.65
C ARG A 88 -3.30 11.08 -21.03
N GLY A 89 -2.31 11.10 -21.93
CA GLY A 89 -1.57 9.88 -22.29
C GLY A 89 -0.85 9.26 -21.09
N GLY A 90 -0.35 10.09 -20.17
CA GLY A 90 0.17 9.68 -18.87
C GLY A 90 -0.80 8.80 -18.08
N PHE A 91 -2.04 9.27 -17.87
CA PHE A 91 -3.07 8.51 -17.17
C PHE A 91 -3.46 7.21 -17.88
N LEU A 92 -3.49 7.21 -19.22
CA LEU A 92 -3.79 6.01 -20.00
C LEU A 92 -2.71 4.92 -19.82
N ILE A 93 -1.44 5.28 -19.92
CA ILE A 93 -0.31 4.35 -19.74
C ILE A 93 -0.26 3.84 -18.31
N LEU A 94 -0.45 4.71 -17.31
CA LEU A 94 -0.55 4.32 -15.91
C LEU A 94 -1.73 3.36 -15.65
N GLY A 95 -2.86 3.58 -16.30
CA GLY A 95 -3.99 2.65 -16.29
C GLY A 95 -3.63 1.26 -16.85
N GLY A 96 -2.86 1.21 -17.93
CA GLY A 96 -2.30 -0.03 -18.47
C GLY A 96 -1.33 -0.73 -17.50
N LEU A 97 -0.46 0.03 -16.84
CA LEU A 97 0.43 -0.50 -15.81
C LEU A 97 -0.36 -1.09 -14.64
N LEU A 98 -1.41 -0.41 -14.16
CA LEU A 98 -2.30 -0.89 -13.10
C LEU A 98 -3.09 -2.16 -13.49
N LEU A 99 -3.32 -2.39 -14.79
CA LEU A 99 -3.93 -3.64 -15.24
C LEU A 99 -3.04 -4.86 -14.91
N ASN A 100 -1.71 -4.68 -14.83
CA ASN A 100 -0.81 -5.76 -14.41
C ASN A 100 -1.06 -6.19 -12.95
N CYS A 101 -1.69 -5.36 -12.11
CA CYS A 101 -2.14 -5.78 -10.78
C CYS A 101 -3.14 -6.94 -10.87
N CYS A 102 -3.96 -7.03 -11.93
CA CYS A 102 -4.83 -8.17 -12.16
C CYS A 102 -4.03 -9.44 -12.41
N VAL A 103 -2.95 -9.37 -13.21
CA VAL A 103 -2.08 -10.53 -13.47
C VAL A 103 -1.42 -11.00 -12.17
N CYS A 104 -0.88 -10.07 -11.37
CA CYS A 104 -0.33 -10.36 -10.04
C CYS A 104 -1.39 -10.98 -9.10
N GLY A 105 -2.63 -10.48 -9.14
CA GLY A 105 -3.74 -11.04 -8.37
C GLY A 105 -4.17 -12.43 -8.83
N ALA A 106 -4.07 -12.74 -10.11
CA ALA A 106 -4.35 -14.07 -10.65
C ALA A 106 -3.29 -15.11 -10.21
N LEU A 107 -2.04 -14.67 -10.03
CA LEU A 107 -0.94 -15.50 -9.54
C LEU A 107 -1.10 -15.87 -8.05
N MET A 108 -1.79 -15.05 -7.26
CA MET A 108 -2.05 -15.30 -5.85
C MET A 108 -3.10 -16.41 -5.65
N ARG A 109 -2.66 -17.67 -5.75
CA ARG A 109 -3.50 -18.83 -5.43
C ARG A 109 -3.75 -18.91 -3.93
N PRO A 110 -4.98 -19.14 -3.47
CA PRO A 110 -5.22 -19.40 -2.06
C PRO A 110 -4.56 -20.73 -1.69
N LEU A 111 -3.64 -20.72 -0.72
CA LEU A 111 -3.17 -21.95 -0.10
C LEU A 111 -4.37 -22.60 0.59
N GLU A 112 -4.72 -23.82 0.18
CA GLU A 112 -5.59 -24.67 0.97
C GLU A 112 -4.95 -24.83 2.36
N GLY A 113 -5.65 -24.38 3.40
CA GLY A 113 -5.27 -24.75 4.75
C GLY A 113 -5.35 -26.28 4.90
N PRO A 114 -4.73 -26.87 5.94
CA PRO A 114 -5.02 -28.26 6.27
C PRO A 114 -6.54 -28.41 6.35
N LYS A 115 -7.08 -29.45 5.69
CA LYS A 115 -8.51 -29.76 5.62
C LYS A 115 -9.12 -29.80 7.04
N THR A 116 -9.55 -28.66 7.57
CA THR A 116 -10.56 -28.66 8.62
C THR A 116 -11.85 -29.07 7.92
N GLN A 117 -12.37 -30.22 8.31
CA GLN A 117 -13.60 -30.86 7.86
C GLN A 117 -14.85 -30.00 8.16
N GLU A 118 -14.94 -28.80 7.62
CA GLU A 118 -16.15 -27.96 7.67
C GLU A 118 -16.83 -27.83 6.30
N ALA A 119 -16.35 -28.55 5.28
CA ALA A 119 -16.98 -28.58 3.96
C ALA A 119 -18.24 -29.49 3.86
N LEU A 120 -18.69 -30.10 4.96
CA LEU A 120 -19.88 -30.97 4.99
C LEU A 120 -20.76 -30.73 6.23
N LYS A 121 -21.00 -29.47 6.60
CA LYS A 121 -22.22 -29.12 7.31
C LYS A 121 -22.98 -28.11 6.46
N PRO A 122 -24.26 -28.34 6.12
CA PRO A 122 -25.09 -27.33 5.49
C PRO A 122 -25.25 -26.21 6.52
N THR A 123 -24.33 -25.25 6.47
CA THR A 123 -24.33 -24.13 7.39
C THR A 123 -25.42 -23.23 6.88
N GLU A 124 -26.53 -23.19 7.63
CA GLU A 124 -27.54 -22.15 7.53
C GLU A 124 -26.90 -20.82 7.19
N THR A 125 -27.57 -20.02 6.37
CA THR A 125 -27.21 -18.66 5.96
C THR A 125 -27.00 -17.75 7.18
N ARG A 126 -25.90 -17.94 7.89
CA ARG A 126 -25.41 -17.07 8.96
C ARG A 126 -25.06 -15.78 8.25
N LYS A 127 -25.98 -14.81 8.30
CA LYS A 127 -25.74 -13.44 7.82
C LYS A 127 -24.38 -13.02 8.37
N LYS A 128 -23.35 -13.03 7.51
CA LYS A 128 -22.00 -12.64 7.90
C LYS A 128 -22.14 -11.18 8.31
N LYS A 129 -22.08 -10.90 9.61
CA LYS A 129 -22.07 -9.52 10.10
C LYS A 129 -20.85 -8.87 9.46
N LEU A 130 -21.08 -7.95 8.52
CA LEU A 130 -20.03 -7.23 7.81
C LEU A 130 -19.21 -6.34 8.75
N LEU A 131 -19.78 -6.02 9.92
CA LEU A 131 -19.16 -5.25 10.99
C LEU A 131 -19.24 -6.06 12.29
N ASP A 132 -18.08 -6.50 12.76
CA ASP A 132 -17.94 -7.14 14.06
C ASP A 132 -17.36 -6.14 15.07
N PHE A 133 -18.24 -5.45 15.80
CA PHE A 133 -17.86 -4.49 16.82
C PHE A 133 -17.29 -5.16 18.09
N THR A 134 -17.25 -6.49 18.15
CA THR A 134 -16.66 -7.23 19.27
C THR A 134 -15.15 -6.94 19.40
N VAL A 135 -14.48 -6.58 18.30
CA VAL A 135 -13.05 -6.23 18.28
C VAL A 135 -12.76 -4.96 19.10
N PHE A 136 -13.70 -4.01 19.18
CA PHE A 136 -13.54 -2.79 19.98
C PHE A 136 -13.68 -3.00 21.49
N LYS A 137 -14.02 -4.22 21.95
CA LYS A 137 -14.03 -4.54 23.39
C LYS A 137 -12.64 -4.82 23.93
N ASP A 138 -11.66 -5.10 23.07
CA ASP A 138 -10.28 -5.32 23.48
C ASP A 138 -9.57 -3.98 23.66
N THR A 139 -9.24 -3.64 24.91
CA THR A 139 -8.59 -2.37 25.26
C THR A 139 -7.23 -2.20 24.55
N GLY A 140 -6.48 -3.30 24.37
CA GLY A 140 -5.19 -3.27 23.67
C GLY A 140 -5.36 -2.90 22.19
N PHE A 141 -6.36 -3.48 21.53
CA PHE A 141 -6.70 -3.16 20.14
C PHE A 141 -7.15 -1.70 19.98
N VAL A 142 -7.96 -1.17 20.90
CA VAL A 142 -8.41 0.24 20.85
C VAL A 142 -7.24 1.19 21.00
N ILE A 143 -6.38 1.00 22.00
CA ILE A 143 -5.18 1.84 22.20
C ILE A 143 -4.29 1.80 20.96
N TYR A 144 -4.01 0.60 20.44
CA TYR A 144 -3.22 0.42 19.23
C TYR A 144 -3.82 1.15 18.02
N THR A 145 -5.14 1.04 17.82
CA THR A 145 -5.83 1.65 16.68
C THR A 145 -5.82 3.18 16.76
N VAL A 146 -6.02 3.74 17.95
CA VAL A 146 -5.95 5.19 18.18
C VAL A 146 -4.53 5.71 17.96
N ALA A 147 -3.53 5.06 18.55
CA ALA A 147 -2.12 5.42 18.38
C ALA A 147 -1.70 5.33 16.90
N ALA A 148 -2.05 4.25 16.21
CA ALA A 148 -1.76 4.08 14.78
C ALA A 148 -2.46 5.15 13.92
N SER A 149 -3.69 5.53 14.26
CA SER A 149 -4.41 6.60 13.54
C SER A 149 -3.72 7.95 13.67
N ILE A 150 -3.30 8.31 14.89
CA ILE A 150 -2.54 9.55 15.17
C ILE A 150 -1.20 9.52 14.44
N MET A 151 -0.48 8.39 14.49
CA MET A 151 0.79 8.22 13.81
C MET A 151 0.65 8.40 12.29
N VAL A 152 -0.38 7.83 11.67
CA VAL A 152 -0.62 7.94 10.22
C VAL A 152 -0.92 9.39 9.80
N LEU A 153 -1.62 10.18 10.62
CA LEU A 153 -1.85 11.60 10.35
C LEU A 153 -0.54 12.40 10.26
N GLY A 154 0.45 12.07 11.10
CA GLY A 154 1.77 12.71 11.09
C GLY A 154 2.72 12.17 10.02
N LEU A 155 2.58 10.91 9.61
CA LEU A 155 3.57 10.22 8.78
C LEU A 155 3.68 10.79 7.35
N PHE A 156 2.57 11.23 6.75
CA PHE A 156 2.57 11.70 5.36
C PHE A 156 3.02 13.16 5.20
N VAL A 157 2.97 13.96 6.26
CA VAL A 157 3.26 15.40 6.19
C VAL A 157 4.74 15.65 5.85
N PRO A 158 5.75 15.10 6.58
CA PRO A 158 7.15 15.42 6.30
C PRO A 158 7.59 15.04 4.88
N PRO A 159 7.31 13.83 4.35
CA PRO A 159 7.74 13.47 3.00
C PRO A 159 7.11 14.32 1.89
N VAL A 160 5.87 14.77 2.07
CA VAL A 160 5.18 15.62 1.08
C VAL A 160 5.72 17.04 1.09
N PHE A 161 6.00 17.61 2.27
CA PHE A 161 6.41 19.01 2.41
C PHE A 161 7.92 19.21 2.43
N VAL A 162 8.75 18.18 2.54
CA VAL A 162 10.23 18.31 2.64
C VAL A 162 10.84 19.06 1.44
N VAL A 163 10.31 18.85 0.23
CA VAL A 163 10.79 19.57 -0.96
C VAL A 163 10.41 21.03 -0.92
N SER A 164 9.15 21.33 -0.59
CA SER A 164 8.68 22.71 -0.46
C SER A 164 9.47 23.46 0.62
N TYR A 165 9.71 22.80 1.76
CA TYR A 165 10.51 23.34 2.86
C TYR A 165 11.97 23.61 2.47
N ALA A 166 12.60 22.71 1.70
CA ALA A 166 13.97 22.92 1.19
C ALA A 166 14.03 24.10 0.20
N LYS A 167 13.00 24.28 -0.63
CA LYS A 167 12.90 25.43 -1.54
C LYS A 167 12.71 26.76 -0.78
N ASP A 168 11.91 26.77 0.27
CA ASP A 168 11.72 27.97 1.12
C ASP A 168 13.02 28.40 1.80
N LEU A 169 13.91 27.45 2.12
CA LEU A 169 15.27 27.70 2.61
C LEU A 169 16.25 28.19 1.53
N LYS A 170 15.77 28.48 0.31
CA LYS A 170 16.53 28.92 -0.86
C LYS A 170 17.58 27.92 -1.36
N TYR A 171 17.39 26.62 -1.11
CA TYR A 171 18.20 25.60 -1.75
C TYR A 171 17.82 25.41 -3.23
N GLU A 172 18.82 25.05 -4.03
CA GLU A 172 18.65 24.74 -5.46
C GLU A 172 17.66 23.59 -5.69
N ASP A 173 16.86 23.66 -6.76
CA ASP A 173 15.82 22.67 -7.08
C ASP A 173 16.39 21.24 -7.18
N THR A 174 17.58 21.11 -7.76
CA THR A 174 18.30 19.84 -7.91
C THR A 174 18.65 19.22 -6.55
N LYS A 175 19.10 20.04 -5.59
CA LYS A 175 19.46 19.58 -4.23
C LYS A 175 18.21 19.18 -3.44
N SER A 176 17.12 19.91 -3.64
CA SER A 176 15.83 19.62 -3.00
C SER A 176 15.21 18.31 -3.51
N ALA A 177 15.30 18.04 -4.81
CA ALA A 177 14.88 16.76 -5.39
C ALA A 177 15.76 15.59 -4.89
N PHE A 178 17.07 15.82 -4.73
CA PHE A 178 18.00 14.80 -4.24
C PHE A 178 17.67 14.30 -2.82
N LEU A 179 17.10 15.14 -1.96
CA LEU A 179 16.65 14.73 -0.62
C LEU A 179 15.58 13.63 -0.67
N LEU A 180 14.60 13.74 -1.59
CA LEU A 180 13.60 12.69 -1.78
C LEU A 180 14.23 11.40 -2.30
N THR A 181 15.23 11.50 -3.16
CA THR A 181 15.96 10.34 -3.67
C THR A 181 16.73 9.65 -2.55
N ILE A 182 17.42 10.40 -1.67
CA ILE A 182 18.10 9.84 -0.49
C ILE A 182 17.09 9.14 0.41
N LEU A 183 15.97 9.80 0.74
CA LEU A 183 14.93 9.24 1.60
C LEU A 183 14.36 7.95 1.01
N GLY A 184 14.07 7.93 -0.30
CA GLY A 184 13.63 6.75 -1.03
C GLY A 184 14.66 5.62 -0.99
N CYS A 185 15.93 5.91 -1.28
CA CYS A 185 17.02 4.93 -1.21
C CYS A 185 17.18 4.33 0.18
N VAL A 186 17.15 5.17 1.23
CA VAL A 186 17.22 4.69 2.62
C VAL A 186 16.01 3.80 2.93
N ASP A 187 14.79 4.18 2.53
CA ASP A 187 13.58 3.40 2.81
C ASP A 187 13.57 2.03 2.11
N ILE A 188 14.14 1.94 0.89
CA ILE A 188 14.30 0.68 0.15
C ILE A 188 15.11 -0.34 0.95
N PHE A 189 16.21 0.07 1.60
CA PHE A 189 17.06 -0.83 2.39
C PHE A 189 16.63 -0.96 3.85
N ALA A 190 16.06 0.09 4.43
CA ALA A 190 15.63 0.10 5.82
C ALA A 190 14.47 -0.88 6.07
N ARG A 191 13.49 -0.97 5.15
CA ARG A 191 12.32 -1.86 5.36
C ARG A 191 12.67 -3.35 5.43
N PRO A 192 13.45 -3.92 4.49
CA PRO A 192 13.88 -5.31 4.61
C PRO A 192 14.80 -5.53 5.81
N LEU A 193 15.72 -4.60 6.10
CA LEU A 193 16.64 -4.71 7.22
C LEU A 193 15.89 -4.74 8.57
N CYS A 194 14.95 -3.82 8.77
CA CYS A 194 14.06 -3.83 9.93
C CYS A 194 13.22 -5.12 10.00
N GLY A 195 12.77 -5.64 8.86
CA GLY A 195 12.10 -6.95 8.77
C GLY A 195 12.98 -8.12 9.21
N ILE A 196 14.27 -8.12 8.86
CA ILE A 196 15.25 -9.11 9.34
C ILE A 196 15.46 -8.96 10.84
N LEU A 197 15.71 -7.74 11.32
CA LEU A 197 15.97 -7.45 12.73
C LEU A 197 14.78 -7.85 13.62
N ALA A 198 13.55 -7.52 13.22
CA ALA A 198 12.33 -7.94 13.91
C ALA A 198 12.11 -9.46 13.87
N GLY A 199 12.65 -10.14 12.85
CA GLY A 199 12.61 -11.59 12.71
C GLY A 199 13.61 -12.36 13.58
N LEU A 200 14.61 -11.69 14.18
CA LEU A 200 15.62 -12.33 15.02
C LEU A 200 14.98 -12.92 16.29
N LYS A 201 15.43 -14.12 16.69
CA LYS A 201 14.91 -14.87 17.85
C LYS A 201 14.96 -14.06 19.17
N TRP A 202 15.89 -13.10 19.27
CA TRP A 202 16.08 -12.26 20.44
C TRP A 202 15.12 -11.05 20.50
N VAL A 203 14.64 -10.58 19.35
CA VAL A 203 13.79 -9.37 19.23
C VAL A 203 12.31 -9.74 19.10
N ARG A 204 11.99 -10.87 18.44
CA ARG A 204 10.61 -11.35 18.22
C ARG A 204 9.74 -11.42 19.50
N PRO A 205 10.22 -11.85 20.68
CA PRO A 205 9.44 -11.84 21.92
C PRO A 205 9.24 -10.43 22.50
N ARG A 206 10.16 -9.49 22.19
CA ARG A 206 10.18 -8.12 22.70
C ARG A 206 9.51 -7.11 21.76
N CYS A 207 9.27 -7.45 20.49
CA CYS A 207 8.56 -6.59 19.53
C CYS A 207 7.18 -6.14 20.02
N VAL A 208 6.45 -6.99 20.77
CA VAL A 208 5.16 -6.63 21.36
C VAL A 208 5.33 -5.49 22.38
N TYR A 209 6.40 -5.52 23.18
CA TYR A 209 6.72 -4.48 24.15
C TYR A 209 7.21 -3.17 23.51
N PHE A 210 7.96 -3.24 22.41
CA PHE A 210 8.33 -2.05 21.63
C PHE A 210 7.10 -1.34 21.04
N PHE A 211 6.10 -2.10 20.60
CA PHE A 211 4.83 -1.55 20.12
C PHE A 211 3.90 -1.05 21.24
N SER A 212 4.09 -1.50 22.49
CA SER A 212 3.37 -0.95 23.65
C SER A 212 3.98 0.34 24.20
N PHE A 213 5.19 0.71 23.75
CA PHE A 213 5.91 1.91 24.20
C PHE A 213 5.93 3.05 23.16
N ALA A 214 5.43 2.80 21.95
CA ALA A 214 5.29 3.76 20.85
C ALA A 214 3.82 4.16 20.68
#